data_AF-A0A9P3PVX2-F1
#
_entry.id   AF-A0A9P3PVX2-F1
#
_cell.length_a   1.000
_cell.length_b   1.000
_cell.length_c   1.000
_cell.angle_alpha   90.00
_cell.angle_beta   90.00
_cell.angle_gamma   90.00
#
_symmetry.space_group_name_H-M   'P 1'
#
loop_
_entity.id
_entity.type
_entity.pdbx_description
1 polymer ?
#
loop_
_entity_poly.entity_id
_entity_poly.type
_entity_poly.pdbx_seq_one_letter_code
_entity_poly.pdbx_strand_id
1 'polypeptide(L)'
;MSTFITDGSTSFPRLTHTNYAEWAMRMEAVLVRQGYWDLFLEDAVSGPLDPKELKDVKRRMAEARASMILRVDDSQLPHMVDPNPKVVWDTLAKVHRARGFGSRLHLRRAFITATMTEAPEVKEEEKESVAMAASATSKRGANVVCFSCGELGHFVADCKTRIKHFKMHETIAAKASLEDAEEENFAF
;
A
#
# COMPACT_ATOMS: atom_id res chain seq x y z
N MET A 1 -8.72 25.77 -8.88
CA MET A 1 -8.35 26.58 -7.70
C MET A 1 -8.60 25.70 -6.47
N SER A 2 -7.55 25.31 -5.75
CA SER A 2 -7.66 24.43 -4.58
C SER A 2 -8.09 25.25 -3.36
N THR A 3 -9.28 24.97 -2.83
CA THR A 3 -9.81 25.61 -1.63
C THR A 3 -9.26 24.91 -0.39
N PHE A 4 -8.37 25.58 0.32
CA PHE A 4 -7.80 25.10 1.58
C PHE A 4 -8.82 25.30 2.71
N ILE A 5 -8.98 24.31 3.58
CA ILE A 5 -9.73 24.47 4.84
C ILE A 5 -8.74 24.81 5.94
N THR A 6 -8.98 25.93 6.62
CA THR A 6 -8.20 26.39 7.77
C THR A 6 -8.95 26.02 9.05
N ASP A 7 -8.54 24.93 9.65
CA ASP A 7 -8.73 24.67 11.09
C ASP A 7 -7.33 24.46 11.69
N GLY A 8 -7.10 25.04 12.86
CA GLY A 8 -5.84 25.62 13.37
C GLY A 8 -4.60 24.76 13.53
N SER A 9 -4.42 23.65 12.79
CA SER A 9 -3.11 22.96 12.77
C SER A 9 -2.84 22.08 11.53
N THR A 10 -3.81 21.73 10.68
CA THR A 10 -3.53 20.88 9.50
C THR A 10 -4.45 21.20 8.33
N SER A 11 -4.00 22.12 7.47
CA SER A 11 -4.63 22.37 6.18
C SER A 11 -4.02 21.47 5.11
N PHE A 12 -4.86 20.74 4.38
CA PHE A 12 -4.44 19.99 3.19
C PHE A 12 -5.56 19.98 2.14
N PRO A 13 -5.24 19.69 0.86
CA PRO A 13 -6.23 19.71 -0.21
C PRO A 13 -7.40 18.77 0.07
N ARG A 14 -8.62 19.21 -0.26
CA ARG A 14 -9.83 18.37 -0.18
C ARG A 14 -9.73 17.16 -1.11
N LEU A 15 -10.47 16.10 -0.81
CA LEU A 15 -10.53 14.93 -1.68
C LEU A 15 -11.18 15.30 -3.01
N THR A 16 -10.47 15.03 -4.09
CA THR A 16 -10.92 15.13 -5.47
C THR A 16 -10.79 13.76 -6.14
N HIS A 17 -11.16 13.68 -7.41
CA HIS A 17 -11.08 12.43 -8.17
C HIS A 17 -9.66 11.93 -8.47
N THR A 18 -8.61 12.73 -8.26
CA THR A 18 -7.21 12.38 -8.60
C THR A 18 -6.25 12.24 -7.42
N ASN A 19 -6.52 12.86 -6.27
CA ASN A 19 -5.57 12.99 -5.16
C ASN A 19 -5.87 12.07 -3.97
N TYR A 20 -6.59 10.96 -4.20
CA TYR A 20 -7.02 10.07 -3.12
C TYR A 20 -5.85 9.52 -2.29
N ALA A 21 -4.72 9.17 -2.93
CA ALA A 21 -3.57 8.62 -2.23
C ALA A 21 -3.01 9.62 -1.20
N GLU A 22 -2.80 10.88 -1.59
CA GLU A 22 -2.26 11.87 -0.65
C GLU A 22 -3.31 12.46 0.29
N TRP A 23 -4.59 12.42 -0.08
CA TRP A 23 -5.70 12.75 0.82
C TRP A 23 -5.84 11.70 1.92
N ALA A 24 -5.84 10.40 1.57
CA ALA A 24 -6.01 9.31 2.51
C ALA A 24 -4.93 9.33 3.60
N MET A 25 -3.66 9.48 3.22
CA MET A 25 -2.56 9.59 4.19
C MET A 25 -2.75 10.75 5.19
N ARG A 26 -3.21 11.91 4.70
CA ARG A 26 -3.41 13.09 5.56
C ARG A 26 -4.68 12.99 6.40
N MET A 27 -5.74 12.42 5.86
CA MET A 27 -6.99 12.22 6.58
C MET A 27 -6.82 11.18 7.69
N GLU A 28 -6.07 10.10 7.44
CA GLU A 28 -5.67 9.13 8.45
C GLU A 28 -4.92 9.83 9.59
N ALA A 29 -3.92 10.67 9.29
CA ALA A 29 -3.19 11.43 10.30
C ALA A 29 -4.12 12.34 11.14
N VAL A 30 -5.14 12.95 10.53
CA VAL A 30 -6.14 13.74 11.27
C VAL A 30 -6.98 12.86 12.19
N LEU A 31 -7.46 11.72 11.70
CA LEU A 31 -8.26 10.79 12.50
C LEU A 31 -7.45 10.18 13.65
N VAL A 32 -6.17 9.90 13.44
CA VAL A 32 -5.24 9.45 14.50
C VAL A 32 -5.09 10.55 15.56
N ARG A 33 -4.81 11.79 15.15
CA ARG A 33 -4.64 12.92 16.09
C ARG A 33 -5.91 13.21 16.89
N GLN A 34 -7.09 13.01 16.29
CA GLN A 34 -8.37 13.17 16.97
C GLN A 34 -8.77 11.95 17.82
N GLY A 35 -8.02 10.84 17.75
CA GLY A 35 -8.32 9.62 18.50
C GLY A 35 -9.50 8.83 17.94
N TYR A 36 -9.79 8.94 16.64
CA TYR A 36 -10.88 8.24 15.97
C TYR A 36 -10.42 7.06 15.12
N TRP A 37 -9.11 6.94 14.86
CA TRP A 37 -8.57 5.90 13.99
C TRP A 37 -8.82 4.47 14.48
N ASP A 38 -8.89 4.27 15.80
CA ASP A 38 -9.17 2.96 16.39
C ASP A 38 -10.48 2.34 15.87
N LEU A 39 -11.48 3.16 15.52
CA LEU A 39 -12.76 2.69 14.96
C LEU A 39 -12.62 1.99 13.61
N PHE A 40 -11.50 2.18 12.91
CA PHE A 40 -11.26 1.60 11.59
C PHE A 40 -10.54 0.24 11.66
N LEU A 41 -9.94 -0.08 12.81
CA LEU A 41 -9.29 -1.37 13.07
C LEU A 41 -10.37 -2.38 13.46
N GLU A 42 -10.41 -3.53 12.76
CA GLU A 42 -11.48 -4.55 12.90
C GLU A 42 -11.59 -5.12 14.31
N ASP A 43 -10.50 -5.08 15.07
CA ASP A 43 -10.40 -5.68 16.40
C ASP A 43 -10.90 -4.76 17.53
N ALA A 44 -11.15 -3.47 17.27
CA ALA A 44 -11.33 -2.47 18.32
C ALA A 44 -12.73 -2.41 18.96
N VAL A 45 -13.77 -2.94 18.29
CA VAL A 45 -15.18 -2.80 18.74
C VAL A 45 -15.88 -4.16 18.85
N SER A 46 -15.14 -5.27 18.78
CA SER A 46 -15.70 -6.63 18.72
C SER A 46 -16.08 -7.22 20.11
N GLY A 47 -16.11 -6.41 21.17
CA GLY A 47 -16.45 -6.84 22.52
C GLY A 47 -17.90 -6.54 22.92
N PRO A 48 -18.47 -7.22 23.94
CA PRO A 48 -19.72 -6.79 24.56
C PRO A 48 -19.51 -5.41 25.21
N LEU A 49 -20.02 -4.37 24.56
CA LEU A 49 -19.95 -2.99 25.05
C LEU A 49 -21.16 -2.68 25.93
N ASP A 50 -20.92 -1.98 27.03
CA ASP A 50 -22.01 -1.46 27.86
C ASP A 50 -22.83 -0.39 27.10
N PRO A 51 -24.11 -0.14 27.47
CA PRO A 51 -24.96 0.85 26.79
C PRO A 51 -24.36 2.27 26.72
N LYS A 52 -23.56 2.64 27.73
CA LYS A 52 -22.84 3.93 27.77
C LYS A 52 -21.72 3.96 26.73
N GLU A 53 -20.93 2.89 26.65
CA GLU A 53 -19.83 2.76 25.70
C GLU A 53 -20.34 2.73 24.26
N LEU A 54 -21.46 2.04 23.99
CA LEU A 54 -22.11 2.06 22.68
C LEU A 54 -22.51 3.48 22.26
N LYS A 55 -22.98 4.31 23.19
CA LYS A 55 -23.32 5.73 22.91
C LYS A 55 -22.07 6.55 22.62
N ASP A 56 -20.99 6.33 23.37
CA ASP A 56 -19.71 6.99 23.15
C ASP A 56 -19.06 6.58 21.81
N VAL A 57 -19.13 5.30 21.44
CA VAL A 57 -18.69 4.80 20.12
C VAL A 57 -19.50 5.45 19.00
N LYS A 58 -20.83 5.50 19.12
CA LYS A 58 -21.69 6.19 18.13
C LYS A 58 -21.35 7.67 17.99
N ARG A 59 -21.08 8.36 19.11
CA ARG A 59 -20.63 9.77 19.08
C ARG A 59 -19.31 9.90 18.32
N ARG A 60 -18.29 9.09 18.66
CA ARG A 60 -16.98 9.10 17.98
C ARG A 60 -17.11 8.78 16.49
N MET A 61 -17.97 7.83 16.11
CA MET A 61 -18.26 7.52 14.68
C MET A 61 -18.84 8.73 13.94
N ALA A 62 -19.77 9.45 14.56
CA ALA A 62 -20.36 10.65 13.97
C ALA A 62 -19.33 11.78 13.81
N GLU A 63 -18.45 11.98 14.80
CA GLU A 63 -17.36 12.98 14.75
C GLU A 63 -16.31 12.64 13.69
N ALA A 64 -15.92 11.36 13.58
CA ALA A 64 -15.01 10.87 12.54
C ALA A 64 -15.60 11.10 11.15
N ARG A 65 -16.88 10.73 10.95
CA ARG A 65 -17.59 10.95 9.69
C ARG A 65 -17.69 12.44 9.35
N ALA A 66 -18.02 13.29 10.32
CA ALA A 66 -18.07 14.74 10.11
C ALA A 66 -16.70 15.29 9.68
N SER A 67 -15.62 14.86 10.33
CA SER A 67 -14.25 15.25 9.98
C SER A 67 -13.87 14.84 8.55
N MET A 68 -14.31 13.67 8.09
CA MET A 68 -14.14 13.25 6.70
C MET A 68 -14.95 14.12 5.74
N ILE A 69 -16.26 14.33 6.00
CA ILE A 69 -17.17 15.08 5.11
C ILE A 69 -16.65 16.49 4.88
N LEU A 70 -16.21 17.15 5.96
CA LEU A 70 -15.69 18.51 5.88
C LEU A 70 -14.44 18.60 5.01
N ARG A 71 -13.68 17.52 4.80
CA ARG A 71 -12.40 17.51 4.08
C ARG A 71 -12.51 16.93 2.67
N VAL A 72 -13.72 16.81 2.15
CA VAL A 72 -14.02 16.22 0.85
C VAL A 72 -14.65 17.28 -0.05
N ASP A 73 -14.43 17.17 -1.36
CA ASP A 73 -15.10 18.04 -2.35
C ASP A 73 -16.56 17.59 -2.57
N ASP A 74 -17.44 18.54 -2.93
CA ASP A 74 -18.87 18.28 -3.12
C ASP A 74 -19.13 17.15 -4.13
N SER A 75 -18.26 16.99 -5.14
CA SER A 75 -18.33 15.92 -6.13
C SER A 75 -18.21 14.50 -5.56
N GLN A 76 -17.67 14.35 -4.36
CA GLN A 76 -17.43 13.07 -3.71
C GLN A 76 -18.43 12.77 -2.58
N LEU A 77 -19.27 13.74 -2.19
CA LEU A 77 -20.33 13.56 -1.18
C LEU A 77 -21.31 12.40 -1.47
N PRO A 78 -21.64 12.07 -2.74
CA PRO A 78 -22.49 10.90 -3.04
C PRO A 78 -21.93 9.57 -2.52
N HIS A 79 -20.62 9.49 -2.25
CA HIS A 79 -19.96 8.29 -1.71
C HIS A 79 -19.95 8.24 -0.17
N MET A 80 -20.53 9.23 0.52
CA MET A 80 -20.47 9.39 1.98
C MET A 80 -21.84 9.24 2.67
N VAL A 81 -22.82 8.61 2.03
CA VAL A 81 -24.18 8.48 2.55
C VAL A 81 -24.24 7.61 3.82
N ASP A 82 -23.35 6.62 3.93
CA ASP A 82 -23.36 5.68 5.04
C ASP A 82 -23.00 6.35 6.39
N PRO A 83 -23.71 6.05 7.49
CA PRO A 83 -23.38 6.56 8.82
C PRO A 83 -22.06 6.04 9.38
N ASN A 84 -21.62 4.85 8.96
CA ASN A 84 -20.40 4.23 9.43
C ASN A 84 -19.19 4.80 8.67
N PRO A 85 -18.28 5.51 9.36
CA PRO A 85 -17.12 6.14 8.71
C PRO A 85 -16.18 5.11 8.06
N LYS A 86 -16.12 3.87 8.55
CA LYS A 86 -15.34 2.79 7.94
C LYS A 86 -15.88 2.41 6.56
N VAL A 87 -17.20 2.22 6.46
CA VAL A 87 -17.88 1.90 5.19
C VAL A 87 -17.66 3.02 4.18
N VAL A 88 -17.74 4.28 4.62
CA VAL A 88 -17.43 5.44 3.79
C VAL A 88 -15.99 5.40 3.29
N TRP A 89 -15.02 5.15 4.17
CA TRP A 89 -13.60 5.06 3.81
C TRP A 89 -13.33 3.95 2.79
N ASP A 90 -13.90 2.77 2.98
CA ASP A 90 -13.75 1.63 2.08
C ASP A 90 -14.39 1.89 0.71
N THR A 91 -15.55 2.57 0.71
CA THR A 91 -16.23 3.00 -0.53
C THR A 91 -15.35 3.96 -1.33
N LEU A 92 -14.80 5.00 -0.68
CA LEU A 92 -13.87 5.93 -1.30
C LEU A 92 -12.61 5.21 -1.81
N ALA A 93 -12.04 4.31 -1.00
CA ALA A 93 -10.89 3.49 -1.40
C ALA A 93 -11.17 2.69 -2.66
N LYS A 94 -12.33 2.05 -2.74
CA LYS A 94 -12.75 1.25 -3.89
C LYS A 94 -12.89 2.11 -5.16
N VAL A 95 -13.60 3.24 -5.06
CA VAL A 95 -13.85 4.15 -6.20
C VAL A 95 -12.53 4.72 -6.75
N HIS A 96 -11.64 5.19 -5.88
CA HIS A 96 -10.41 5.85 -6.33
C HIS A 96 -9.26 4.88 -6.67
N ARG A 97 -9.16 3.72 -6.02
CA ARG A 97 -8.17 2.69 -6.41
C ARG A 97 -8.49 2.10 -7.79
N ALA A 98 -9.77 1.88 -8.11
CA ALA A 98 -10.18 1.46 -9.44
C ALA A 98 -9.83 2.50 -10.51
N ARG A 99 -9.95 3.80 -10.18
CA ARG A 99 -9.61 4.90 -11.09
C ARG A 99 -8.11 5.07 -11.31
N GLY A 100 -7.29 4.90 -10.27
CA GLY A 100 -5.82 4.95 -10.36
C GLY A 100 -5.21 3.78 -11.15
N PHE A 101 -5.95 2.68 -11.32
CA PHE A 101 -5.53 1.53 -12.12
C PHE A 101 -5.28 1.90 -13.59
N GLY A 102 -6.09 2.78 -14.18
CA GLY A 102 -5.95 3.19 -15.59
C GLY A 102 -4.62 3.87 -15.88
N SER A 103 -4.23 4.84 -15.05
CA SER A 103 -2.94 5.52 -15.17
C SER A 103 -1.78 4.57 -14.89
N ARG A 104 -1.91 3.68 -13.90
CA ARG A 104 -0.86 2.69 -13.60
C ARG A 104 -0.71 1.63 -14.69
N LEU A 105 -1.81 1.21 -15.32
CA LEU A 105 -1.81 0.32 -16.49
C LEU A 105 -1.23 1.02 -17.72
N HIS A 106 -1.60 2.29 -17.95
CA HIS A 106 -1.04 3.10 -19.03
C HIS A 106 0.48 3.26 -18.87
N LEU A 107 0.96 3.61 -17.68
CA LEU A 107 2.39 3.72 -17.38
C LEU A 107 3.11 2.37 -17.51
N ARG A 108 2.50 1.27 -17.05
CA ARG A 108 3.06 -0.08 -17.25
C ARG A 108 3.12 -0.47 -18.72
N ARG A 109 2.06 -0.21 -19.50
CA ARG A 109 2.03 -0.46 -20.95
C ARG A 109 3.10 0.37 -21.65
N ALA A 110 3.17 1.67 -21.37
CA ALA A 110 4.19 2.58 -21.91
C ALA A 110 5.60 2.09 -21.59
N PHE A 111 5.88 1.66 -20.37
CA PHE A 111 7.17 1.12 -19.97
C PHE A 111 7.53 -0.17 -20.73
N ILE A 112 6.57 -1.09 -20.92
CA ILE A 112 6.77 -2.35 -21.65
C ILE A 112 6.92 -2.10 -23.17
N THR A 113 6.17 -1.14 -23.73
CA THR A 113 6.22 -0.82 -25.17
C THR A 113 7.39 0.09 -25.54
N ALA A 114 7.94 0.84 -24.58
CA ALA A 114 9.07 1.74 -24.81
C ALA A 114 10.42 1.02 -25.02
N THR A 115 10.48 -0.32 -24.96
CA THR A 115 11.71 -1.09 -25.16
C THR A 115 11.92 -1.63 -26.58
N MET A 116 11.13 -1.21 -27.58
CA MET A 116 11.26 -1.69 -28.97
C MET A 116 11.10 -0.60 -30.05
N THR A 117 11.71 0.58 -29.88
CA THR A 117 11.99 1.44 -31.04
C THR A 117 13.34 1.06 -31.61
N GLU A 118 13.29 0.45 -32.78
CA GLU A 118 14.38 -0.10 -33.58
C GLU A 118 15.50 0.93 -33.79
N ALA A 119 16.74 0.48 -33.66
CA ALA A 119 17.92 1.25 -33.98
C ALA A 119 17.88 1.68 -35.46
N PRO A 120 18.25 2.91 -35.81
CA PRO A 120 18.39 3.30 -37.21
C PRO A 120 19.42 2.40 -37.89
N GLU A 121 19.08 1.87 -39.07
CA GLU A 121 19.96 1.06 -39.92
C GLU A 121 21.31 1.78 -40.12
N VAL A 122 22.39 1.13 -39.66
CA VAL A 122 23.76 1.53 -39.96
C VAL A 122 24.29 0.58 -41.04
N LYS A 123 24.72 1.16 -42.15
CA LYS A 123 25.29 0.45 -43.30
C LYS A 123 26.53 -0.34 -42.86
N GLU A 124 26.48 -1.63 -43.17
CA GLU A 124 27.52 -2.64 -42.96
C GLU A 124 28.77 -2.33 -43.78
N GLU A 125 29.92 -2.13 -43.13
CA GLU A 125 31.23 -2.50 -43.67
C GLU A 125 32.08 -3.10 -42.54
N GLU A 126 31.87 -4.40 -42.34
CA GLU A 126 32.83 -5.49 -42.06
C GLU A 126 34.32 -5.05 -41.99
N LYS A 127 35.07 -5.30 -40.91
CA LYS A 127 35.76 -6.58 -40.60
C LYS A 127 36.59 -6.38 -39.32
N GLU A 128 36.67 -7.40 -38.46
CA GLU A 128 37.89 -8.18 -38.16
C GLU A 128 37.77 -9.02 -36.87
N SER A 129 37.96 -10.34 -37.05
CA SER A 129 38.57 -11.33 -36.14
C SER A 129 38.16 -11.41 -34.66
N VAL A 130 37.19 -12.29 -34.41
CA VAL A 130 37.21 -13.48 -33.52
C VAL A 130 38.16 -13.53 -32.30
N ALA A 131 37.52 -13.65 -31.13
CA ALA A 131 37.89 -14.39 -29.92
C ALA A 131 39.02 -13.88 -29.02
N MET A 132 38.66 -13.03 -28.05
CA MET A 132 39.15 -13.17 -26.67
C MET A 132 38.21 -12.49 -25.66
N ALA A 133 38.07 -13.12 -24.50
CA ALA A 133 37.30 -12.70 -23.32
C ALA A 133 35.78 -13.00 -23.29
N ALA A 134 35.47 -14.30 -23.20
CA ALA A 134 34.46 -14.77 -22.27
C ALA A 134 34.86 -14.39 -20.81
N SER A 135 34.77 -13.10 -20.47
CA SER A 135 34.85 -12.59 -19.10
C SER A 135 34.60 -11.09 -19.08
N ALA A 136 33.34 -10.66 -19.05
CA ALA A 136 32.95 -9.30 -18.63
C ALA A 136 31.46 -9.23 -18.26
N THR A 137 31.04 -10.07 -17.32
CA THR A 137 29.94 -9.67 -16.42
C THR A 137 30.39 -8.41 -15.67
N SER A 138 29.83 -7.23 -15.96
CA SER A 138 30.08 -6.08 -15.10
C SER A 138 28.98 -5.01 -15.16
N LYS A 139 28.34 -4.83 -14.01
CA LYS A 139 27.76 -3.58 -13.49
C LYS A 139 26.43 -3.10 -14.08
N ARG A 140 25.33 -3.77 -13.72
CA ARG A 140 24.01 -3.11 -13.64
C ARG A 140 23.32 -3.21 -12.26
N GLY A 141 24.08 -3.54 -11.22
CA GLY A 141 23.60 -3.56 -9.83
C GLY A 141 24.58 -3.01 -8.79
N ALA A 142 25.76 -2.51 -9.21
CA ALA A 142 26.89 -2.34 -8.30
C ALA A 142 26.74 -1.24 -7.22
N ASN A 143 25.77 -0.33 -7.35
CA ASN A 143 25.56 0.78 -6.40
C ASN A 143 24.13 0.85 -5.85
N VAL A 144 23.31 -0.20 -5.99
CA VAL A 144 22.01 -0.22 -5.31
C VAL A 144 22.14 -0.87 -3.95
N VAL A 145 21.70 -0.15 -2.90
CA VAL A 145 21.59 -0.65 -1.54
C VAL A 145 20.24 -1.34 -1.39
N CYS A 146 20.23 -2.57 -0.88
CA CYS A 146 19.00 -3.27 -0.56
C CYS A 146 18.35 -2.68 0.70
N PHE A 147 17.14 -2.11 0.59
CA PHE A 147 16.40 -1.55 1.73
C PHE A 147 15.99 -2.57 2.81
N SER A 148 16.11 -3.88 2.54
CA SER A 148 15.75 -4.93 3.50
C SER A 148 16.93 -5.43 4.34
N CYS A 149 18.17 -5.38 3.84
CA CYS A 149 19.36 -5.87 4.55
C CYS A 149 20.53 -4.88 4.62
N GLY A 150 20.45 -3.75 3.90
CA GLY A 150 21.50 -2.75 3.86
C GLY A 150 22.72 -3.10 3.00
N GLU A 151 22.77 -4.29 2.39
CA GLU A 151 23.88 -4.70 1.54
C GLU A 151 23.75 -4.18 0.10
N LEU A 152 24.90 -3.91 -0.53
CA LEU A 152 24.98 -3.45 -1.92
C LEU A 152 24.84 -4.62 -2.90
N GLY A 153 24.41 -4.33 -4.13
CA GLY A 153 24.51 -5.25 -5.26
C GLY A 153 23.22 -5.95 -5.69
N HIS A 154 22.11 -5.75 -4.97
CA HIS A 154 20.82 -6.39 -5.29
C HIS A 154 19.62 -5.56 -4.81
N PHE A 155 18.44 -5.80 -5.39
CA PHE A 155 17.18 -5.17 -4.96
C PHE A 155 16.47 -6.01 -3.89
N VAL A 156 15.52 -5.40 -3.16
CA VAL A 156 14.72 -6.07 -2.10
C VAL A 156 14.00 -7.33 -2.58
N ALA A 157 13.64 -7.39 -3.87
CA ALA A 157 13.02 -8.57 -4.49
C ALA A 157 13.98 -9.76 -4.55
N ASP A 158 15.27 -9.51 -4.72
CA ASP A 158 16.32 -10.52 -4.89
C ASP A 158 17.16 -10.74 -3.62
N CYS A 159 16.70 -10.16 -2.50
CA CYS A 159 17.39 -10.25 -1.22
C CYS A 159 17.30 -11.67 -0.65
N LYS A 160 18.40 -12.42 -0.75
CA LYS A 160 18.52 -13.79 -0.22
C LYS A 160 18.20 -13.85 1.28
N THR A 161 18.58 -12.84 2.05
CA THR A 161 18.31 -12.74 3.50
C THR A 161 16.81 -12.64 3.77
N ARG A 162 16.09 -11.81 3.01
CA ARG A 162 14.63 -11.67 3.10
C ARG A 162 13.90 -12.95 2.70
N ILE A 163 14.32 -13.59 1.60
CA ILE A 163 13.74 -14.85 1.13
C ILE A 163 13.94 -15.97 2.15
N LYS A 164 15.11 -16.03 2.81
CA LYS A 164 15.36 -16.97 3.91
C LYS A 164 14.45 -16.72 5.12
N HIS A 165 14.27 -15.46 5.52
CA HIS A 165 13.40 -15.10 6.63
C HIS A 165 11.93 -15.46 6.36
N PHE A 166 11.49 -15.34 5.11
CA PHE A 166 10.15 -15.74 4.69
C PHE A 166 9.97 -17.27 4.72
N LYS A 167 10.94 -18.02 4.17
CA LYS A 167 10.91 -19.49 4.18
C LYS A 167 11.02 -20.09 5.60
N MET A 168 11.69 -19.40 6.52
CA MET A 168 11.79 -19.83 7.92
C MET A 168 10.45 -19.66 8.66
N HIS A 169 9.68 -18.61 8.38
CA HIS A 169 8.37 -18.41 8.99
C HIS A 169 7.32 -19.41 8.48
N GLU A 170 7.44 -19.82 7.22
CA GLU A 170 6.60 -20.87 6.63
C GLU A 170 6.90 -22.26 7.23
N THR A 171 8.17 -22.56 7.52
CA THR A 171 8.57 -23.82 8.16
C THR A 171 8.23 -23.87 9.65
N ILE A 172 8.26 -22.75 10.37
CA ILE A 172 7.79 -22.69 11.78
C ILE A 172 6.27 -22.87 11.84
N ALA A 173 5.51 -22.23 10.95
CA ALA A 173 4.05 -22.39 10.88
C ALA A 173 3.63 -23.84 10.56
N ALA A 174 4.35 -24.52 9.67
CA ALA A 174 4.08 -25.93 9.37
C ALA A 174 4.46 -26.89 10.51
N LYS A 175 5.43 -26.53 11.37
CA LYS A 175 5.91 -27.38 12.47
C LYS A 175 5.02 -27.28 13.71
N ALA A 176 4.47 -26.09 14.00
CA ALA A 176 3.49 -25.90 15.06
C ALA A 176 2.22 -26.75 14.86
N SER A 177 1.79 -26.95 13.61
CA SER A 177 0.60 -27.76 13.30
C SER A 177 0.77 -29.28 13.43
N LEU A 178 1.98 -29.78 13.67
CA LEU A 178 2.24 -31.21 13.85
C LEU A 178 2.45 -31.59 15.32
N GLU A 179 2.87 -30.65 16.16
CA GLU A 179 3.05 -30.87 17.62
C GLU A 179 1.68 -30.95 18.35
N ASP A 180 0.64 -30.28 17.82
CA ASP A 180 -0.73 -30.36 18.36
C ASP A 180 -1.44 -31.71 18.09
N ALA A 181 -0.90 -32.56 17.21
CA ALA A 181 -1.52 -33.83 16.81
C ALA A 181 -0.98 -35.06 17.58
N GLU A 182 0.13 -34.91 18.34
CA GLU A 182 0.72 -36.01 19.10
C GLU A 182 0.25 -36.05 20.58
N GLU A 183 -0.34 -34.97 21.12
CA GLU A 183 -0.87 -34.95 22.49
C GLU A 183 -2.25 -35.64 22.66
N GLU A 184 -3.04 -35.83 21.59
CA GLU A 184 -4.33 -36.55 21.69
C GLU A 184 -4.19 -38.08 21.71
N ASN A 185 -2.99 -38.64 21.54
CA ASN A 185 -2.78 -40.09 21.45
C ASN A 185 -2.20 -40.73 22.73
N PHE A 186 -2.17 -40.00 23.86
CA PHE A 186 -1.72 -40.53 25.15
C PHE A 186 -2.73 -40.30 26.28
N ALA A 187 -4.01 -40.57 26.01
CA ALA A 187 -5.03 -40.75 27.04
C ALA A 187 -5.69 -42.12 26.86
N PHE A 188 -5.04 -43.15 27.40
CA PHE A 188 -5.66 -44.46 27.70
C PHE A 188 -5.64 -44.69 29.20
#